data_AF-A0A519X392-F1
#
_entry.id   AF-A0A519X392-F1
#
_cell.length_a   1.000
_cell.length_b   1.000
_cell.length_c   1.000
_cell.angle_alpha   90.00
_cell.angle_beta   90.00
_cell.angle_gamma   90.00
#
_symmetry.space_group_name_H-M   'P 1'
#
loop_
_entity.id
_entity.type
_entity.pdbx_description
1 polymer ?
#
loop_
_entity_poly.entity_id
_entity_poly.type
_entity_poly.pdbx_seq_one_letter_code
_entity_poly.pdbx_strand_id
1 'polypeptide(L)'
;LLEEDQLRKIQKVIDEGMNDERDWNLFESSFNEAHESFFKKLKANHPDLVPNDLKLCAYLHMNMSSKEMASLLNISLRGVEIRRYRLRKKLDVPHDKNLVEFLMEV
;
A
#
# COMPACT_ATOMS: atom_id res chain seq x y z
N LEU A 1 -24.55 -4.87 2.42
CA LEU A 1 -24.56 -5.94 1.39
C LEU A 1 -23.67 -5.65 0.18
N LEU A 2 -23.14 -4.43 0.02
CA LEU A 2 -22.22 -4.07 -1.07
C LEU A 2 -20.73 -4.40 -0.80
N GLU A 3 -20.36 -4.80 0.42
CA GLU A 3 -18.95 -5.00 0.82
C GLU A 3 -18.35 -6.33 0.33
N GLU A 4 -19.12 -7.42 0.32
CA GLU A 4 -18.59 -8.75 -0.05
C GLU A 4 -18.22 -8.85 -1.53
N ASP A 5 -18.97 -8.20 -2.40
CA ASP A 5 -18.74 -8.24 -3.85
C ASP A 5 -17.50 -7.42 -4.25
N GLN A 6 -17.21 -6.35 -3.49
CA GLN A 6 -16.01 -5.54 -3.68
C GLN A 6 -14.78 -6.26 -3.15
N LEU A 7 -14.87 -6.91 -1.98
CA LEU A 7 -13.80 -7.74 -1.44
C LEU A 7 -13.44 -8.86 -2.41
N ARG A 8 -14.43 -9.53 -3.03
CA ARG A 8 -14.18 -10.57 -4.04
C ARG A 8 -13.49 -10.04 -5.29
N LYS A 9 -13.84 -8.83 -5.75
CA LYS A 9 -13.16 -8.20 -6.90
C LYS A 9 -11.70 -7.89 -6.57
N ILE A 10 -11.44 -7.35 -5.39
CA ILE A 10 -10.08 -7.05 -4.92
C ILE A 10 -9.27 -8.35 -4.82
N GLN A 11 -9.86 -9.39 -4.22
CA GLN A 11 -9.23 -10.72 -4.12
C GLN A 11 -8.86 -11.27 -5.51
N LYS A 12 -9.77 -11.14 -6.47
CA LYS A 12 -9.58 -11.66 -7.83
C LYS A 12 -8.47 -10.91 -8.59
N VAL A 13 -8.37 -9.59 -8.43
CA VAL A 13 -7.29 -8.79 -9.04
C VAL A 13 -5.94 -9.10 -8.41
N ILE A 14 -5.91 -9.43 -7.12
CA ILE A 14 -4.70 -9.89 -6.42
C ILE A 14 -4.30 -11.30 -6.90
N ASP A 15 -5.25 -12.21 -7.03
CA ASP A 15 -5.04 -13.60 -7.49
C ASP A 15 -4.62 -13.69 -8.97
N GLU A 16 -5.09 -12.78 -9.83
CA GLU A 16 -4.72 -12.73 -11.24
C GLU A 16 -3.32 -12.13 -11.49
N GLY A 17 -2.66 -11.63 -10.43
CA GLY A 17 -1.30 -11.10 -10.50
C GLY A 17 -1.27 -9.75 -11.22
N MET A 18 -1.36 -8.66 -10.44
CA MET A 18 -1.29 -7.29 -10.95
C MET A 18 -0.03 -7.11 -11.82
N ASN A 19 -0.21 -7.05 -13.14
CA ASN A 19 0.88 -7.03 -14.11
C ASN A 19 0.99 -5.67 -14.82
N ASP A 20 0.05 -4.74 -14.62
CA ASP A 20 0.08 -3.46 -15.32
C ASP A 20 -0.52 -2.27 -14.54
N GLU A 21 -0.25 -1.06 -15.03
CA GLU A 21 -0.70 0.23 -14.46
C GLU A 21 -2.23 0.30 -14.30
N ARG A 22 -2.97 -0.46 -15.11
CA ARG A 22 -4.43 -0.61 -15.06
C ARG A 22 -4.93 -1.27 -13.77
N ASP A 23 -4.24 -2.32 -13.30
CA ASP A 23 -4.62 -3.02 -12.08
C ASP A 23 -4.37 -2.13 -10.87
N TRP A 24 -3.28 -1.34 -10.91
CA TRP A 24 -3.01 -0.32 -9.91
C TRP A 24 -4.12 0.74 -9.88
N ASN A 25 -4.57 1.23 -11.04
CA ASN A 25 -5.64 2.24 -11.07
C ASN A 25 -6.97 1.71 -10.52
N LEU A 26 -7.29 0.43 -10.76
CA LEU A 26 -8.46 -0.23 -10.16
C LEU A 26 -8.30 -0.34 -8.64
N PHE A 27 -7.15 -0.84 -8.19
CA PHE A 27 -6.82 -0.93 -6.77
C PHE A 27 -6.90 0.44 -6.09
N GLU A 28 -6.26 1.45 -6.66
CA GLU A 28 -6.22 2.82 -6.12
C GLU A 28 -7.62 3.43 -6.06
N SER A 29 -8.47 3.17 -7.05
CA SER A 29 -9.86 3.65 -7.04
C SER A 29 -10.66 2.98 -5.92
N SER A 30 -10.59 1.65 -5.79
CA SER A 30 -11.27 0.91 -4.73
C SER A 30 -10.72 1.25 -3.34
N PHE A 31 -9.41 1.43 -3.21
CA PHE A 31 -8.77 1.83 -1.97
C PHE A 31 -9.15 3.26 -1.60
N ASN A 32 -9.19 4.21 -2.54
CA ASN A 32 -9.66 5.57 -2.30
C ASN A 32 -11.14 5.60 -1.91
N GLU A 33 -11.99 4.73 -2.47
CA GLU A 33 -13.39 4.67 -2.08
C GLU A 33 -13.55 4.15 -0.63
N ALA A 34 -12.74 3.18 -0.22
CA ALA A 34 -12.74 2.65 1.14
C ALA A 34 -12.00 3.55 2.16
N HIS A 35 -10.98 4.27 1.72
CA HIS A 35 -10.02 5.00 2.54
C HIS A 35 -9.72 6.40 1.97
N GLU A 36 -10.77 7.15 1.64
CA GLU A 36 -10.69 8.43 0.89
C GLU A 36 -9.81 9.51 1.56
N SER A 37 -9.55 9.37 2.86
CA SER A 37 -8.74 10.28 3.64
C SER A 37 -7.28 9.84 3.82
N PHE A 38 -6.94 8.58 3.54
CA PHE A 38 -5.60 8.03 3.81
C PHE A 38 -4.53 8.73 2.98
N PHE A 39 -4.65 8.71 1.64
CA PHE A 39 -3.67 9.35 0.77
C PHE A 39 -3.65 10.88 0.93
N LYS A 40 -4.80 11.49 1.26
CA LYS A 40 -4.88 12.94 1.54
C LYS A 40 -4.05 13.28 2.79
N LYS A 41 -4.22 12.54 3.90
CA LYS A 41 -3.46 12.74 5.14
C LYS A 41 -1.97 12.44 4.93
N LEU A 42 -1.63 11.36 4.23
CA LEU A 42 -0.25 11.01 3.92
C LEU A 42 0.45 12.08 3.09
N LYS A 43 -0.18 12.59 2.03
CA LYS A 43 0.39 13.68 1.22
C LYS A 43 0.45 15.00 1.98
N ALA A 44 -0.50 15.27 2.87
CA ALA A 44 -0.51 16.47 3.69
C ALA A 44 0.64 16.47 4.72
N ASN A 45 0.89 15.33 5.37
CA ASN A 45 1.94 15.19 6.38
C ASN A 45 3.32 14.93 5.77
N HIS A 46 3.37 14.24 4.62
CA HIS A 46 4.59 13.80 3.96
C HIS A 46 4.52 14.06 2.44
N PRO A 47 4.66 15.34 2.01
CA PRO A 47 4.56 15.71 0.59
C PRO A 47 5.70 15.13 -0.27
N ASP A 48 6.79 14.67 0.35
CA ASP A 48 7.97 14.10 -0.32
C ASP A 48 7.78 12.63 -0.76
N LEU A 49 6.62 12.04 -0.47
CA LEU A 49 6.29 10.68 -0.89
C LEU A 49 6.00 10.67 -2.39
N VAL A 50 6.79 9.88 -3.12
CA VAL A 50 6.57 9.66 -4.55
C VAL A 50 5.49 8.59 -4.76
N PRO A 51 4.90 8.45 -5.97
CA PRO A 51 3.83 7.47 -6.21
C PRO A 51 4.18 6.04 -5.78
N ASN A 52 5.42 5.61 -5.99
CA ASN A 52 5.88 4.28 -5.56
C ASN A 52 5.92 4.10 -4.03
N ASP A 53 6.10 5.16 -3.25
CA ASP A 53 6.04 5.11 -1.80
C ASP A 53 4.59 5.00 -1.34
N LEU A 54 3.67 5.74 -1.99
CA LEU A 54 2.24 5.68 -1.72
C LEU A 54 1.67 4.28 -2.02
N LYS A 55 2.11 3.65 -3.12
CA LYS A 55 1.79 2.24 -3.41
C LYS A 55 2.17 1.32 -2.26
N LEU A 56 3.40 1.46 -1.76
CA LEU A 56 3.88 0.67 -0.63
C LEU A 56 3.09 0.95 0.65
N CYS A 57 2.75 2.20 0.94
CA CYS A 57 1.89 2.54 2.08
C CYS A 57 0.52 1.85 2.00
N ALA A 58 -0.11 1.86 0.83
CA ALA A 58 -1.42 1.22 0.65
C ALA A 58 -1.35 -0.30 0.85
N TYR A 59 -0.32 -0.97 0.30
CA TYR A 59 -0.14 -2.41 0.52
C TYR A 59 0.14 -2.76 1.99
N LEU A 60 0.92 -1.93 2.67
CA LEU A 60 1.15 -2.08 4.11
C LEU A 60 -0.14 -1.86 4.91
N HIS A 61 -0.94 -0.85 4.57
CA HIS A 61 -2.23 -0.57 5.21
C HIS A 61 -3.22 -1.75 5.03
N MET A 62 -3.14 -2.45 3.90
CA MET A 62 -3.91 -3.67 3.67
C MET A 62 -3.32 -4.93 4.31
N ASN A 63 -2.31 -4.78 5.16
CA ASN A 63 -1.63 -5.87 5.84
C ASN A 63 -1.08 -6.95 4.89
N MET A 64 -0.67 -6.57 3.67
CA MET A 64 -0.07 -7.50 2.71
C MET A 64 1.30 -7.98 3.18
N SER A 65 1.61 -9.24 2.91
CA SER A 65 2.90 -9.82 3.23
C SER A 65 4.01 -9.27 2.32
N SER A 66 5.26 -9.32 2.79
CA SER A 66 6.42 -8.94 1.96
C SER A 66 6.50 -9.74 0.64
N LYS A 67 5.98 -10.98 0.62
CA LYS A 67 5.95 -11.83 -0.59
C LYS A 67 4.95 -11.33 -1.62
N GLU A 68 3.72 -11.01 -1.18
CA GLU A 68 2.70 -10.44 -2.07
C GLU A 68 3.16 -9.09 -2.60
N MET A 69 3.66 -8.20 -1.73
CA MET A 69 4.21 -6.91 -2.15
C MET A 69 5.36 -7.05 -3.14
N ALA A 70 6.25 -8.03 -2.95
CA ALA A 70 7.35 -8.29 -3.89
C ALA A 70 6.81 -8.64 -5.29
N SER A 71 5.79 -9.50 -5.36
CA SER A 71 5.13 -9.87 -6.61
C SER A 71 4.44 -8.66 -7.25
N LEU A 72 3.64 -7.91 -6.49
CA LEU A 72 2.86 -6.78 -6.98
C LEU A 72 3.72 -5.58 -7.41
N LEU A 73 4.84 -5.35 -6.74
CA LEU A 73 5.79 -4.30 -7.09
C LEU A 73 6.82 -4.74 -8.14
N ASN A 74 6.78 -6.01 -8.57
CA ASN A 74 7.77 -6.63 -9.45
C ASN A 74 9.22 -6.38 -8.98
N ILE A 75 9.47 -6.61 -7.69
CA ILE A 75 10.79 -6.48 -7.06
C ILE A 75 11.10 -7.71 -6.22
N SER A 76 12.38 -7.89 -5.86
CA SER A 76 12.74 -8.93 -4.90
C SER A 76 12.22 -8.62 -3.50
N LEU A 77 12.06 -9.67 -2.67
CA LEU A 77 11.82 -9.52 -1.23
C LEU A 77 12.82 -8.56 -0.58
N ARG A 78 14.09 -8.63 -0.97
CA ARG A 78 15.13 -7.72 -0.48
C ARG A 78 14.84 -6.27 -0.89
N GLY A 79 14.30 -6.05 -2.09
CA GLY A 79 13.83 -4.76 -2.57
C GLY A 79 12.70 -4.20 -1.71
N VAL A 80 11.74 -5.03 -1.30
CA VAL A 80 10.66 -4.64 -0.37
C VAL A 80 11.25 -4.15 0.96
N GLU A 81 12.19 -4.90 1.55
CA GLU A 81 12.83 -4.52 2.82
C GLU A 81 13.58 -3.17 2.72
N ILE A 82 14.31 -2.94 1.63
CA ILE A 82 15.01 -1.66 1.40
C ILE A 82 14.00 -0.52 1.26
N ARG A 83 12.88 -0.74 0.55
CA ARG A 83 11.84 0.28 0.40
C ARG A 83 11.14 0.55 1.73
N ARG A 84 10.85 -0.47 2.55
CA ARG A 84 10.29 -0.29 3.92
C ARG A 84 11.22 0.55 4.79
N TYR A 85 12.53 0.29 4.73
CA TYR A 85 13.52 1.08 5.46
C TYR A 85 13.52 2.55 5.03
N ARG A 86 13.49 2.81 3.71
CA ARG A 86 13.41 4.18 3.17
C ARG A 86 12.11 4.86 3.54
N LEU A 87 10.99 4.15 3.44
CA LEU A 87 9.67 4.66 3.77
C LEU A 87 9.58 5.05 5.25
N ARG A 88 10.09 4.20 6.16
CA ARG A 88 10.17 4.50 7.58
C ARG A 88 10.90 5.82 7.84
N LYS A 89 12.02 6.07 7.16
CA LYS A 89 12.75 7.35 7.27
C LYS A 89 11.96 8.54 6.72
N LYS A 90 11.21 8.37 5.63
CA LYS A 90 10.39 9.45 5.05
C LYS A 90 9.17 9.79 5.91
N LEU A 91 8.61 8.80 6.57
CA LEU A 91 7.47 8.95 7.48
C LEU A 91 7.90 9.34 8.91
N ASP A 92 9.20 9.47 9.16
CA ASP A 92 9.80 9.73 10.47
C ASP A 92 9.28 8.77 11.57
N VAL A 93 9.08 7.50 11.21
CA VAL A 93 8.57 6.48 12.15
C VAL A 93 9.74 5.88 12.95
N PRO A 94 9.70 5.98 14.29
CA PRO A 94 10.73 5.41 15.16
C PRO A 94 10.91 3.90 14.98
N HIS A 95 12.10 3.39 15.33
CA HIS A 95 12.43 1.98 15.10
C HIS A 95 11.61 1.00 15.96
N ASP A 96 11.23 1.46 17.15
CA ASP A 96 10.39 0.80 18.15
C ASP A 96 8.90 0.80 17.79
N LYS A 97 8.45 1.66 16.86
CA LYS A 97 7.07 1.67 16.37
C LYS A 97 6.88 0.78 15.15
N ASN A 98 5.83 -0.03 15.16
CA ASN A 98 5.48 -0.84 14.00
C ASN A 98 4.98 0.06 12.86
N LEU A 99 5.65 -0.01 11.71
CA LEU A 99 5.31 0.79 10.52
C LEU A 99 3.89 0.50 10.01
N VAL A 100 3.44 -0.76 10.13
CA VAL A 100 2.10 -1.17 9.68
C VAL A 100 1.04 -0.60 10.60
N GLU A 101 1.23 -0.69 11.92
CA GLU A 101 0.32 -0.09 12.91
C GLU A 101 0.24 1.43 12.74
N PHE A 102 1.38 2.10 12.56
CA PHE A 102 1.39 3.53 12.25
C PHE A 102 0.54 3.87 11.04
N LEU A 103 0.67 3.11 9.93
CA LEU A 103 -0.12 3.36 8.73
C LEU A 103 -1.61 3.07 8.94
N MET A 104 -1.98 2.06 9.74
CA MET A 104 -3.38 1.78 10.07
C MET A 104 -4.05 2.87 10.92
N GLU A 105 -3.26 3.69 11.63
CA GLU A 105 -3.74 4.82 12.44
C GLU A 105 -3.92 6.13 11.63
N VAL A 106 -3.41 6.19 10.39
CA VAL A 106 -3.51 7.37 9.49
C VAL A 106 -4.90 7.47 8.91
#